data_AF-A0A3D3BHJ3-F1
#
_entry.id   AF-A0A3D3BHJ3-F1
#
_cell.length_a   1.000
_cell.length_b   1.000
_cell.length_c   1.000
_cell.angle_alpha   90.00
_cell.angle_beta   90.00
_cell.angle_gamma   90.00
#
_symmetry.space_group_name_H-M   'P 1'
#
loop_
_entity.id
_entity.type
_entity.pdbx_description
1 polymer ?
#
loop_
_entity_poly.entity_id
_entity_poly.type
_entity_poly.pdbx_seq_one_letter_code
_entity_poly.pdbx_strand_id
1 'polypeptide(L)'
;MFDYEAHGIGPERRAVFHSYAEQIAALDRDQPLSLIDLGRILTEVEQEADEAVVDAWAAACCHLTIEDCEQARLAHFALGPHYHRLQAMDASRDLLLRLLEGVDEDVDHGIDALETYGPIPALDLEILMGTTEPPADRTACHPLLRFDRAALEELIAIKTKSGVQIFLGKIARLNELTLRLEEAGFQGSEAVEIRRDLVATAQEAIVLFENLALLPHRRINNPDVLHASWPPVASAWSELDEALRKLEYPDNLNKDNTASVRAVLERLTSV
;
A
#
# COMPACT_ATOMS: atom_id res chain seq x y z
N MET A 1 -30.44 30.68 9.37
CA MET A 1 -29.60 31.90 9.40
C MET A 1 -28.71 31.78 10.62
N PHE A 2 -27.40 31.85 10.43
CA PHE A 2 -26.41 31.70 11.49
C PHE A 2 -26.29 32.99 12.33
N ASP A 3 -26.25 32.87 13.66
CA ASP A 3 -26.18 34.00 14.59
C ASP A 3 -24.71 34.31 14.96
N TYR A 4 -24.07 35.14 14.13
CA TYR A 4 -22.67 35.53 14.31
C TYR A 4 -22.39 36.23 15.65
N GLU A 5 -23.34 37.03 16.15
CA GLU A 5 -23.15 37.79 17.39
C GLU A 5 -23.16 36.87 18.62
N ALA A 6 -24.03 35.86 18.64
CA ALA A 6 -24.07 34.85 19.70
C ALA A 6 -22.77 34.03 19.81
N HIS A 7 -22.00 33.94 18.73
CA HIS A 7 -20.70 33.25 18.69
C HIS A 7 -19.50 34.20 18.80
N GLY A 8 -19.71 35.48 19.14
CA GLY A 8 -18.62 36.45 19.33
C GLY A 8 -17.91 36.86 18.03
N ILE A 9 -18.53 36.62 16.87
CA ILE A 9 -17.96 36.93 15.55
C ILE A 9 -18.37 38.35 15.16
N GLY A 10 -17.42 39.28 15.26
CA GLY A 10 -17.60 40.67 14.86
C GLY A 10 -17.74 40.89 13.33
N PRO A 11 -18.06 42.11 12.89
CA PRO A 11 -18.38 42.41 11.50
C PRO A 11 -17.24 42.14 10.51
N GLU A 12 -15.98 42.35 10.91
CA GLU A 12 -14.81 42.06 10.08
C GLU A 12 -14.66 40.56 9.82
N ARG A 13 -14.74 39.72 10.87
CA ARG A 13 -14.70 38.26 10.73
C ARG A 13 -15.94 37.71 10.02
N ARG A 14 -17.11 38.34 10.19
CA ARG A 14 -18.32 37.97 9.44
C ARG A 14 -18.11 38.12 7.93
N ALA A 15 -17.41 39.15 7.48
CA ALA A 15 -17.08 39.31 6.06
C ALA A 15 -16.15 38.18 5.56
N VAL A 16 -15.20 37.75 6.40
CA VAL A 16 -14.33 36.59 6.12
C VAL A 16 -15.15 35.31 5.98
N PHE A 17 -16.07 35.03 6.91
CA PHE A 17 -16.99 33.89 6.82
C PHE A 17 -17.88 33.95 5.56
N HIS A 18 -18.30 35.14 5.12
CA HIS A 18 -19.07 35.27 3.89
C HIS A 18 -18.23 34.92 2.65
N SER A 19 -16.98 35.40 2.60
CA SER A 19 -16.02 35.05 1.55
C SER A 19 -15.77 33.55 1.47
N TYR A 20 -15.62 32.86 2.62
CA TYR A 20 -15.49 31.40 2.62
C TYR A 20 -16.78 30.68 2.18
N ALA A 21 -17.96 31.20 2.53
CA ALA A 21 -19.23 30.65 2.03
C ALA A 21 -19.32 30.77 0.50
N GLU A 22 -18.89 31.90 -0.07
CA GLU A 22 -18.82 32.10 -1.52
C GLU A 22 -17.84 31.12 -2.18
N GLN A 23 -16.67 30.88 -1.57
CA GLN A 23 -15.72 29.88 -2.05
C GLN A 23 -16.30 28.46 -2.04
N ILE A 24 -16.98 28.05 -0.97
CA ILE A 24 -17.65 26.75 -0.88
C ILE A 24 -18.78 26.64 -1.92
N ALA A 25 -19.52 27.72 -2.16
CA ALA A 25 -20.58 27.74 -3.17
C ALA A 25 -20.04 27.67 -4.61
N ALA A 26 -18.79 28.12 -4.83
CA ALA A 26 -18.12 28.08 -6.12
C ALA A 26 -17.48 26.72 -6.43
N LEU A 27 -17.36 25.81 -5.45
CA LEU A 27 -16.85 24.46 -5.68
C LEU A 27 -17.81 23.66 -6.57
N ASP A 28 -17.27 23.04 -7.61
CA ASP A 28 -17.98 22.02 -8.38
C ASP A 28 -17.96 20.71 -7.60
N ARG A 29 -19.01 20.47 -6.80
CA ARG A 29 -19.10 19.29 -5.92
C ARG A 29 -19.12 17.94 -6.66
N ASP A 30 -19.25 17.94 -7.99
CA ASP A 30 -19.14 16.74 -8.83
C ASP A 30 -17.68 16.41 -9.17
N GLN A 31 -16.74 17.34 -9.01
CA GLN A 31 -15.31 17.06 -9.18
C GLN A 31 -14.77 16.26 -8.00
N PRO A 32 -14.00 15.19 -8.24
CA PRO A 32 -13.43 14.36 -7.18
C PRO A 32 -12.66 15.16 -6.12
N LEU A 33 -11.77 16.05 -6.58
CA LEU A 33 -10.86 16.79 -5.69
C LEU A 33 -11.55 17.89 -4.87
N SER A 34 -12.80 18.23 -5.20
CA SER A 34 -13.55 19.24 -4.44
C SER A 34 -13.82 18.82 -3.00
N LEU A 35 -13.71 17.54 -2.66
CA LEU A 35 -13.74 17.08 -1.27
C LEU A 35 -12.49 17.57 -0.49
N ILE A 36 -11.32 17.54 -1.12
CA ILE A 36 -10.06 18.03 -0.53
C ILE A 36 -10.09 19.57 -0.45
N ASP A 37 -10.61 20.23 -1.48
CA ASP A 37 -10.75 21.69 -1.51
C ASP A 37 -11.73 22.19 -0.45
N LEU A 38 -12.83 21.47 -0.23
CA LEU A 38 -13.79 21.76 0.84
C LEU A 38 -13.12 21.66 2.22
N GLY A 39 -12.36 20.59 2.45
CA GLY A 39 -11.64 20.41 3.72
C GLY A 39 -10.62 21.52 3.98
N ARG A 40 -9.87 21.92 2.95
CA ARG A 40 -8.95 23.07 3.03
C ARG A 40 -9.67 24.34 3.49
N ILE A 41 -10.83 24.66 2.89
CA ILE A 41 -11.60 25.85 3.24
C ILE A 41 -12.13 25.75 4.68
N LEU A 42 -12.63 24.59 5.11
CA LEU A 42 -13.11 24.39 6.48
C LEU A 42 -11.98 24.61 7.51
N THR A 43 -10.80 24.05 7.25
CA THR A 43 -9.61 24.24 8.10
C THR A 43 -9.13 25.70 8.11
N GLU A 44 -9.28 26.43 7.01
CA GLU A 44 -8.98 27.87 6.97
C GLU A 44 -9.98 28.70 7.79
N VAL A 45 -11.27 28.34 7.77
CA VAL A 45 -12.31 29.01 8.59
C VAL A 45 -12.11 28.74 10.07
N GLU A 46 -11.62 27.56 10.45
CA GLU A 46 -11.31 27.17 11.84
C GLU A 46 -10.17 27.98 12.47
N GLN A 47 -9.39 28.70 11.66
CA GLN A 47 -8.43 29.67 12.18
C GLN A 47 -9.13 30.90 12.80
N GLU A 48 -10.39 31.14 12.43
CA GLU A 48 -11.18 32.30 12.85
C GLU A 48 -12.16 31.99 14.00
N ALA A 49 -12.56 30.72 14.16
CA ALA A 49 -13.47 30.25 15.21
C ALA A 49 -13.31 28.74 15.50
N ASP A 50 -13.80 28.30 16.65
CA ASP A 50 -13.77 26.89 17.05
C ASP A 50 -14.57 25.99 16.09
N GLU A 51 -14.15 24.73 15.96
CA GLU A 51 -14.73 23.73 15.05
C GLU A 51 -16.27 23.63 15.18
N ALA A 52 -16.80 23.56 16.40
CA ALA A 52 -18.25 23.48 16.63
C ALA A 52 -19.03 24.70 16.11
N VAL A 53 -18.39 25.88 16.10
CA VAL A 53 -18.96 27.12 15.54
C VAL A 53 -18.93 27.06 14.02
N VAL A 54 -17.83 26.55 13.45
CA VAL A 54 -17.67 26.34 12.00
C VAL A 54 -18.67 25.32 11.49
N ASP A 55 -18.92 24.21 12.19
CA ASP A 55 -19.94 23.23 11.80
C ASP A 55 -21.35 23.82 11.79
N ALA A 56 -21.70 24.56 12.84
CA ALA A 56 -22.99 25.25 12.91
C ALA A 56 -23.14 26.29 11.79
N TRP A 57 -22.07 27.00 11.44
CA TRP A 57 -22.04 27.92 10.30
C TRP A 57 -22.16 27.19 8.96
N ALA A 58 -21.38 26.14 8.73
CA ALA A 58 -21.37 25.34 7.51
C ALA A 58 -22.75 24.73 7.23
N ALA A 59 -23.41 24.21 8.27
CA ALA A 59 -24.79 23.72 8.16
C ALA A 59 -25.79 24.84 7.80
N ALA A 60 -25.69 25.98 8.48
CA ALA A 60 -26.65 27.07 8.32
C ALA A 60 -26.47 27.90 7.05
N CYS A 61 -25.25 28.00 6.52
CA CYS A 61 -24.88 28.89 5.42
C CYS A 61 -24.44 28.16 4.15
N CYS A 62 -23.89 26.95 4.26
CA CYS A 62 -23.32 26.18 3.14
C CYS A 62 -24.07 24.86 2.87
N HIS A 63 -25.10 24.55 3.68
CA HIS A 63 -25.91 23.33 3.59
C HIS A 63 -25.07 22.04 3.65
N LEU A 64 -24.04 22.04 4.51
CA LEU A 64 -23.20 20.87 4.77
C LEU A 64 -23.70 20.14 6.00
N THR A 65 -23.64 18.81 5.97
CA THR A 65 -23.87 17.98 7.16
C THR A 65 -22.59 17.89 7.99
N ILE A 66 -22.70 17.42 9.24
CA ILE A 66 -21.53 17.14 10.08
C ILE A 66 -20.64 16.09 9.41
N GLU A 67 -21.25 15.05 8.82
CA GLU A 67 -20.53 14.00 8.10
C GLU A 67 -19.76 14.54 6.89
N ASP A 68 -20.34 15.48 6.11
CA ASP A 68 -19.63 16.15 5.02
C ASP A 68 -18.40 16.91 5.52
N CYS A 69 -18.53 17.63 6.65
CA CYS A 69 -17.44 18.39 7.24
C CYS A 69 -16.32 17.47 7.74
N GLU A 70 -16.66 16.43 8.50
CA GLU A 70 -15.70 15.44 9.03
C GLU A 70 -14.93 14.76 7.89
N GLN A 71 -15.65 14.28 6.87
CA GLN A 71 -15.05 13.61 5.72
C GLN A 71 -14.15 14.56 4.91
N ALA A 72 -14.57 15.81 4.71
CA ALA A 72 -13.77 16.81 4.00
C ALA A 72 -12.49 17.16 4.77
N ARG A 73 -12.56 17.34 6.10
CA ARG A 73 -11.37 17.57 6.95
C ARG A 73 -10.39 16.40 6.84
N LEU A 74 -10.90 15.16 6.96
CA LEU A 74 -10.06 13.97 6.82
C LEU A 74 -9.41 13.91 5.44
N ALA A 75 -10.17 14.22 4.38
CA ALA A 75 -9.65 14.28 3.02
C ALA A 75 -8.55 15.33 2.85
N HIS A 76 -8.73 16.53 3.41
CA HIS A 76 -7.70 17.56 3.38
C HIS A 76 -6.44 17.15 4.15
N PHE A 77 -6.62 16.55 5.33
CA PHE A 77 -5.51 16.12 6.16
C PHE A 77 -4.69 15.00 5.49
N ALA A 78 -5.34 13.91 5.08
CA ALA A 78 -4.66 12.72 4.57
C ALA A 78 -4.25 12.85 3.09
N LEU A 79 -5.08 13.48 2.25
CA LEU A 79 -4.85 13.53 0.79
C LEU A 79 -4.35 14.88 0.30
N GLY A 80 -4.47 15.94 1.11
CA GLY A 80 -3.97 17.28 0.79
C GLY A 80 -2.50 17.31 0.37
N PRO A 81 -1.57 16.63 1.07
CA PRO A 81 -0.16 16.54 0.66
C PRO A 81 0.03 15.96 -0.75
N HIS A 82 -0.95 15.24 -1.28
CA HIS A 82 -0.91 14.55 -2.56
C HIS A 82 -1.82 15.15 -3.63
N TYR A 83 -2.41 16.34 -3.39
CA TYR A 83 -3.38 16.96 -4.29
C TYR A 83 -2.94 16.96 -5.76
N HIS A 84 -1.72 17.41 -6.05
CA HIS A 84 -1.21 17.46 -7.42
C HIS A 84 -0.99 16.08 -8.06
N ARG A 85 -0.65 15.07 -7.24
CA ARG A 85 -0.46 13.68 -7.68
C ARG A 85 -1.80 13.08 -8.08
N LEU A 86 -2.80 13.23 -7.21
CA LEU A 86 -4.18 12.79 -7.43
C LEU A 86 -4.81 13.50 -8.64
N GLN A 87 -4.53 14.79 -8.83
CA GLN A 87 -4.93 15.54 -10.02
C GLN A 87 -4.29 15.01 -11.30
N ALA A 88 -2.98 14.72 -11.28
CA ALA A 88 -2.28 14.19 -12.44
C ALA A 88 -2.77 12.79 -12.85
N MET A 89 -3.29 12.01 -11.88
CA MET A 89 -3.87 10.69 -12.10
C MET A 89 -5.35 10.70 -12.51
N ASP A 90 -5.99 11.87 -12.60
CA ASP A 90 -7.45 12.00 -12.80
C ASP A 90 -8.23 11.15 -11.78
N ALA A 91 -7.85 11.26 -10.50
CA ALA A 91 -8.38 10.42 -9.44
C ALA A 91 -9.89 10.61 -9.27
N SER A 92 -10.65 9.52 -9.35
CA SER A 92 -12.10 9.52 -9.12
C SER A 92 -12.46 9.70 -7.64
N ARG A 93 -13.70 10.12 -7.36
CA ARG A 93 -14.17 10.25 -5.97
C ARG A 93 -14.11 8.93 -5.22
N ASP A 94 -14.49 7.83 -5.85
CA ASP A 94 -14.43 6.49 -5.26
C ASP A 94 -13.00 6.11 -4.88
N LEU A 95 -12.01 6.49 -5.70
CA LEU A 95 -10.60 6.27 -5.40
C LEU A 95 -10.15 7.09 -4.19
N LEU A 96 -10.56 8.37 -4.09
CA LEU A 96 -10.24 9.20 -2.92
C LEU A 96 -10.83 8.59 -1.64
N LEU A 97 -12.09 8.15 -1.69
CA LEU A 97 -12.75 7.52 -0.55
C LEU A 97 -12.04 6.23 -0.13
N ARG A 98 -11.58 5.42 -1.09
CA ARG A 98 -10.78 4.22 -0.83
C ARG A 98 -9.46 4.56 -0.12
N LEU A 99 -8.76 5.58 -0.60
CA LEU A 99 -7.51 6.01 0.02
C LEU A 99 -7.73 6.46 1.46
N LEU A 100 -8.88 7.08 1.78
CA LEU A 100 -9.22 7.50 3.15
C LEU A 100 -9.52 6.35 4.12
N GLU A 101 -9.64 5.11 3.63
CA GLU A 101 -9.77 3.94 4.51
C GLU A 101 -8.43 3.54 5.16
N GLY A 102 -7.30 4.00 4.61
CA GLY A 102 -5.96 3.74 5.15
C GLY A 102 -5.52 4.75 6.22
N VAL A 103 -4.53 4.38 7.03
CA VAL A 103 -3.88 5.31 7.98
C VAL A 103 -2.58 5.85 7.40
N ASP A 104 -2.41 7.17 7.35
CA ASP A 104 -1.18 7.94 6.99
C ASP A 104 -0.19 7.23 6.03
N GLU A 105 0.68 6.35 6.55
CA GLU A 105 1.64 5.56 5.76
C GLU A 105 0.98 4.68 4.67
N ASP A 106 -0.22 4.16 4.92
CA ASP A 106 -1.01 3.38 3.96
C ASP A 106 -1.47 4.23 2.77
N VAL A 107 -1.80 5.50 3.02
CA VAL A 107 -2.22 6.45 1.97
C VAL A 107 -1.05 6.76 1.06
N ASP A 108 0.11 7.03 1.64
CA ASP A 108 1.37 7.22 0.92
C ASP A 108 1.68 6.01 0.01
N HIS A 109 1.60 4.79 0.57
CA HIS A 109 1.82 3.55 -0.17
C HIS A 109 0.81 3.36 -1.31
N GLY A 110 -0.47 3.63 -1.07
CA GLY A 110 -1.52 3.54 -2.07
C GLY A 110 -1.29 4.49 -3.25
N ILE A 111 -0.94 5.75 -2.97
CA ILE A 111 -0.69 6.77 -3.99
C ILE A 111 0.60 6.45 -4.77
N ASP A 112 1.65 6.03 -4.09
CA ASP A 112 2.90 5.58 -4.71
C ASP A 112 2.68 4.38 -5.65
N ALA A 113 1.80 3.44 -5.27
CA ALA A 113 1.43 2.30 -6.11
C ALA A 113 0.65 2.74 -7.36
N LEU A 114 -0.36 3.60 -7.20
CA LEU A 114 -1.19 4.10 -8.32
C LEU A 114 -0.38 4.87 -9.36
N GLU A 115 0.56 5.73 -8.92
CA GLU A 115 1.42 6.47 -9.86
C GLU A 115 2.39 5.56 -10.62
N THR A 116 2.89 4.52 -9.96
CA THR A 116 3.92 3.65 -10.53
C THR A 116 3.32 2.63 -11.49
N TYR A 117 2.16 2.07 -11.16
CA TYR A 117 1.59 0.92 -11.85
C TYR A 117 0.33 1.26 -12.66
N GLY A 118 -0.21 2.47 -12.52
CA GLY A 118 -1.42 2.91 -13.19
C GLY A 118 -2.69 2.39 -12.47
N PRO A 119 -3.78 2.13 -13.20
CA PRO A 119 -5.04 1.73 -12.57
C PRO A 119 -4.93 0.36 -11.90
N ILE A 120 -5.06 0.35 -10.57
CA ILE A 120 -5.09 -0.85 -9.73
C ILE A 120 -6.55 -1.16 -9.37
N PRO A 121 -7.00 -2.43 -9.48
CA PRO A 121 -8.32 -2.82 -9.00
C PRO A 121 -8.51 -2.48 -7.52
N ALA A 122 -9.71 -2.03 -7.16
CA ALA A 122 -9.97 -1.46 -5.83
C ALA A 122 -9.59 -2.39 -4.66
N LEU A 123 -9.86 -3.69 -4.78
CA LEU A 123 -9.48 -4.69 -3.77
C LEU A 123 -7.96 -4.86 -3.65
N ASP A 124 -7.25 -4.83 -4.78
CA ASP A 124 -5.79 -4.95 -4.78
C ASP A 124 -5.14 -3.70 -4.18
N LEU A 125 -5.75 -2.53 -4.37
CA LEU A 125 -5.33 -1.28 -3.72
C LEU A 125 -5.52 -1.36 -2.20
N GLU A 126 -6.66 -1.84 -1.71
CA GLU A 126 -6.89 -2.05 -0.26
C GLU A 126 -5.87 -3.01 0.35
N ILE A 127 -5.56 -4.10 -0.37
CA ILE A 127 -4.56 -5.06 0.08
C ILE A 127 -3.17 -4.40 0.12
N LEU A 128 -2.80 -3.62 -0.90
CA LEU A 128 -1.52 -2.87 -0.95
C LEU A 128 -1.40 -1.80 0.13
N MET A 129 -2.52 -1.17 0.48
CA MET A 129 -2.63 -0.24 1.60
C MET A 129 -2.68 -0.94 2.96
N GLY A 130 -2.77 -2.27 3.02
CA GLY A 130 -2.86 -3.00 4.29
C GLY A 130 -4.20 -2.87 5.01
N THR A 131 -5.22 -2.27 4.39
CA THR A 131 -6.55 -2.07 5.01
C THR A 131 -7.40 -3.33 4.98
N THR A 132 -7.08 -4.27 4.09
CA THR A 132 -7.80 -5.53 3.91
C THR A 132 -6.85 -6.70 3.72
N GLU A 133 -7.18 -7.85 4.30
CA GLU A 133 -6.48 -9.11 4.03
C GLU A 133 -6.90 -9.71 2.68
N PRO A 134 -5.96 -10.28 1.91
CA PRO A 134 -6.26 -10.94 0.65
C PRO A 134 -7.17 -12.16 0.89
N PRO A 135 -8.28 -12.28 0.16
CA PRO A 135 -9.17 -13.42 0.29
C PRO A 135 -8.54 -14.71 -0.24
N ALA A 136 -8.65 -15.80 0.52
CA ALA A 136 -8.04 -17.10 0.21
C ALA A 136 -8.43 -17.69 -1.16
N ASP A 137 -9.63 -17.37 -1.65
CA ASP A 137 -10.22 -17.97 -2.86
C ASP A 137 -10.09 -17.09 -4.11
N ARG A 138 -9.37 -15.97 -4.04
CA ARG A 138 -9.27 -15.02 -5.16
C ARG A 138 -7.83 -14.75 -5.53
N THR A 139 -7.52 -14.98 -6.80
CA THR A 139 -6.24 -14.55 -7.37
C THR A 139 -6.26 -13.02 -7.47
N ALA A 140 -5.30 -12.37 -6.81
CA ALA A 140 -5.09 -10.94 -6.99
C ALA A 140 -4.82 -10.63 -8.48
N CYS A 141 -5.10 -9.41 -8.93
CA CYS A 141 -4.84 -9.03 -10.32
C CYS A 141 -3.47 -8.35 -10.46
N HIS A 142 -3.05 -7.62 -9.43
CA HIS A 142 -1.81 -6.86 -9.41
C HIS A 142 -0.59 -7.78 -9.28
N PRO A 143 0.49 -7.58 -10.08
CA PRO A 143 1.69 -8.42 -10.04
C PRO A 143 2.33 -8.52 -8.65
N LEU A 144 2.32 -7.44 -7.88
CA LEU A 144 2.84 -7.45 -6.50
C LEU A 144 2.10 -8.38 -5.55
N LEU A 145 0.92 -8.88 -5.91
CA LEU A 145 0.10 -9.73 -5.04
C LEU A 145 -0.02 -11.17 -5.55
N ARG A 146 0.27 -11.41 -6.85
CA ARG A 146 -0.02 -12.67 -7.54
C ARG A 146 0.94 -13.82 -7.26
N PHE A 147 2.19 -13.52 -6.87
CA PHE A 147 3.22 -14.51 -6.55
C PHE A 147 3.31 -15.68 -7.56
N ASP A 148 3.08 -15.37 -8.83
CA ASP A 148 3.23 -16.30 -9.93
C ASP A 148 4.43 -15.88 -10.78
N ARG A 149 4.88 -16.80 -11.64
CA ARG A 149 6.01 -16.53 -12.53
C ARG A 149 5.76 -15.35 -13.46
N ALA A 150 4.53 -15.16 -13.93
CA ALA A 150 4.18 -14.04 -14.81
C ALA A 150 4.33 -12.70 -14.08
N ALA A 151 3.91 -12.63 -12.82
CA ALA A 151 4.08 -11.49 -11.94
C ALA A 151 5.56 -11.21 -11.65
N LEU A 152 6.37 -12.24 -11.44
CA LEU A 152 7.84 -12.09 -11.37
C LEU A 152 8.41 -11.51 -12.66
N GLU A 153 7.98 -11.98 -13.83
CA GLU A 153 8.40 -11.46 -15.14
C GLU A 153 7.93 -10.01 -15.37
N GLU A 154 6.74 -9.64 -14.92
CA GLU A 154 6.24 -8.27 -14.91
C GLU A 154 7.08 -7.38 -13.97
N LEU A 155 7.45 -7.88 -12.78
CA LEU A 155 8.37 -7.20 -11.85
C LEU A 155 9.79 -7.07 -12.42
N ILE A 156 10.25 -8.03 -13.24
CA ILE A 156 11.52 -7.93 -13.99
C ILE A 156 11.46 -6.76 -14.97
N ALA A 157 10.36 -6.63 -15.71
CA ALA A 157 10.18 -5.54 -16.66
C ALA A 157 10.22 -4.17 -15.95
N ILE A 158 9.69 -4.12 -14.72
CA ILE A 158 9.71 -2.92 -13.86
C ILE A 158 11.13 -2.64 -13.32
N LYS A 159 11.89 -3.66 -12.89
CA LYS A 159 13.19 -3.50 -12.18
C LYS A 159 14.45 -3.68 -13.04
N THR A 160 14.30 -3.93 -14.35
CA THR A 160 15.30 -3.87 -15.44
C THR A 160 16.64 -4.63 -15.33
N LYS A 161 16.98 -5.41 -14.30
CA LYS A 161 18.23 -6.19 -14.31
C LYS A 161 18.08 -7.62 -13.78
N SER A 162 18.91 -8.49 -14.36
CA SER A 162 19.16 -9.94 -14.18
C SER A 162 18.99 -10.60 -12.80
N GLY A 163 18.69 -9.86 -11.73
CA GLY A 163 18.52 -10.38 -10.37
C GLY A 163 17.44 -11.45 -10.24
N VAL A 164 16.37 -11.39 -11.04
CA VAL A 164 15.31 -12.41 -10.96
C VAL A 164 15.72 -13.77 -11.54
N GLN A 165 16.52 -13.81 -12.61
CA GLN A 165 17.04 -15.10 -13.11
C GLN A 165 17.97 -15.75 -12.08
N ILE A 166 18.78 -14.93 -11.40
CA ILE A 166 19.62 -15.39 -10.28
C ILE A 166 18.73 -15.89 -9.14
N PHE A 167 17.70 -15.12 -8.76
CA PHE A 167 16.75 -15.46 -7.72
C PHE A 167 15.99 -16.76 -8.02
N LEU A 168 15.43 -16.91 -9.22
CA LEU A 168 14.77 -18.15 -9.67
C LEU A 168 15.73 -19.35 -9.66
N GLY A 169 16.99 -19.14 -10.04
CA GLY A 169 18.04 -20.16 -9.92
C GLY A 169 18.28 -20.59 -8.45
N LYS A 170 18.23 -19.64 -7.51
CA LYS A 170 18.31 -19.95 -6.07
C LYS A 170 17.06 -20.70 -5.58
N ILE A 171 15.86 -20.29 -5.98
CA ILE A 171 14.62 -20.99 -5.65
C ILE A 171 14.64 -22.44 -6.16
N ALA A 172 15.06 -22.67 -7.40
CA ALA A 172 15.20 -24.02 -7.95
C ALA A 172 16.21 -24.87 -7.17
N ARG A 173 17.35 -24.27 -6.78
CA ARG A 173 18.36 -24.96 -5.95
C ARG A 173 17.83 -25.30 -4.56
N LEU A 174 17.06 -24.41 -3.93
CA LEU A 174 16.42 -24.68 -2.64
C LEU A 174 15.43 -25.84 -2.74
N ASN A 175 14.67 -25.93 -3.82
CA ASN A 175 13.76 -27.04 -4.07
C ASN A 175 14.51 -28.39 -4.21
N GLU A 176 15.59 -28.40 -4.98
CA GLU A 176 16.46 -29.58 -5.11
C GLU A 176 17.04 -30.03 -3.76
N LEU A 177 17.55 -29.08 -2.97
CA LEU A 177 18.14 -29.39 -1.66
C LEU A 177 17.09 -29.87 -0.65
N THR A 178 15.86 -29.34 -0.68
CA THR A 178 14.77 -29.83 0.19
C THR A 178 14.34 -31.25 -0.18
N LEU A 179 14.25 -31.58 -1.47
CA LEU A 179 14.00 -32.95 -1.93
C LEU A 179 15.11 -33.91 -1.45
N ARG A 180 16.38 -33.54 -1.64
CA ARG A 180 17.51 -34.35 -1.18
C ARG A 180 17.53 -34.54 0.34
N LEU A 181 17.11 -33.54 1.11
CA LEU A 181 17.02 -33.66 2.56
C LEU A 181 15.93 -34.66 2.99
N GLU A 182 14.79 -34.66 2.29
CA GLU A 182 13.72 -35.65 2.49
C GLU A 182 14.23 -37.07 2.18
N GLU A 183 14.92 -37.26 1.06
CA GLU A 183 15.49 -38.55 0.65
C GLU A 183 16.56 -39.06 1.63
N ALA A 184 17.39 -38.17 2.17
CA ALA A 184 18.40 -38.49 3.18
C ALA A 184 17.80 -38.75 4.58
N GLY A 185 16.50 -38.53 4.78
CA GLY A 185 15.81 -38.85 6.04
C GLY A 185 16.13 -37.90 7.19
N PHE A 186 16.53 -36.66 6.91
CA PHE A 186 16.73 -35.57 7.88
C PHE A 186 17.82 -35.79 8.95
N GLN A 187 18.52 -36.93 8.95
CA GLN A 187 19.50 -37.31 9.98
C GLN A 187 20.80 -37.82 9.34
N GLY A 188 21.89 -37.81 10.11
CA GLY A 188 23.20 -38.29 9.63
C GLY A 188 24.02 -37.22 8.91
N SER A 189 25.23 -37.60 8.50
CA SER A 189 26.23 -36.65 7.98
C SER A 189 25.82 -35.98 6.68
N GLU A 190 25.16 -36.71 5.77
CA GLU A 190 24.65 -36.15 4.51
C GLU A 190 23.57 -35.09 4.76
N ALA A 191 22.64 -35.35 5.68
CA ALA A 191 21.61 -34.38 6.04
C ALA A 191 22.21 -33.11 6.67
N VAL A 192 23.30 -33.22 7.43
CA VAL A 192 24.02 -32.05 7.99
C VAL A 192 24.62 -31.19 6.89
N GLU A 193 25.26 -31.80 5.88
CA GLU A 193 25.81 -31.07 4.74
C GLU A 193 24.71 -30.38 3.91
N ILE A 194 23.61 -31.08 3.65
CA ILE A 194 22.46 -30.53 2.92
C ILE A 194 21.84 -29.35 3.69
N ARG A 195 21.67 -29.45 5.02
CA ARG A 195 21.15 -28.35 5.85
C ARG A 195 22.06 -27.12 5.79
N ARG A 196 23.38 -27.30 5.81
CA ARG A 196 24.33 -26.19 5.68
C ARG A 196 24.18 -25.47 4.32
N ASP A 197 24.06 -26.24 3.25
CA ASP A 197 23.89 -25.70 1.90
C ASP A 197 22.51 -25.03 1.73
N LEU A 198 21.46 -25.55 2.39
CA LEU A 198 20.14 -24.92 2.48
C LEU A 198 20.21 -23.55 3.14
N VAL A 199 20.87 -23.44 4.30
CA VAL A 199 21.02 -22.16 5.03
C VAL A 199 21.71 -21.13 4.17
N ALA A 200 22.87 -21.48 3.59
CA ALA A 200 23.63 -20.56 2.76
C ALA A 200 22.81 -20.08 1.54
N THR A 201 22.13 -21.01 0.87
CA THR A 201 21.31 -20.68 -0.30
C THR A 201 20.07 -19.85 0.09
N ALA A 202 19.46 -20.12 1.25
CA ALA A 202 18.31 -19.39 1.75
C ALA A 202 18.67 -17.95 2.10
N GLN A 203 19.80 -17.72 2.77
CA GLN A 203 20.31 -16.39 3.08
C GLN A 203 20.56 -15.56 1.81
N GLU A 204 21.17 -16.16 0.79
CA GLU A 204 21.36 -15.49 -0.51
C GLU A 204 20.02 -15.18 -1.19
N ALA A 205 19.05 -16.09 -1.12
CA ALA A 205 17.71 -15.89 -1.67
C ALA A 205 16.95 -14.78 -0.93
N ILE A 206 17.05 -14.70 0.40
CA ILE A 206 16.45 -13.63 1.22
C ILE A 206 17.02 -12.27 0.80
N VAL A 207 18.33 -12.12 0.70
CA VAL A 207 18.94 -10.84 0.27
C VAL A 207 18.49 -10.44 -1.13
N LEU A 208 18.40 -11.40 -2.07
CA LEU A 208 17.89 -11.12 -3.41
C LEU A 208 16.40 -10.76 -3.37
N PHE A 209 15.61 -11.45 -2.56
CA PHE A 209 14.19 -11.20 -2.37
C PHE A 209 13.92 -9.82 -1.78
N GLU A 210 14.64 -9.43 -0.73
CA GLU A 210 14.54 -8.09 -0.13
C GLU A 210 14.86 -7.00 -1.16
N ASN A 211 15.91 -7.16 -1.94
CA ASN A 211 16.23 -6.24 -3.05
C ASN A 211 15.15 -6.23 -4.13
N LEU A 212 14.52 -7.38 -4.40
CA LEU A 212 13.38 -7.50 -5.31
C LEU A 212 12.06 -7.01 -4.68
N ALA A 213 11.97 -6.83 -3.37
CA ALA A 213 10.84 -6.21 -2.69
C ALA A 213 10.94 -4.68 -2.75
N LEU A 214 12.14 -4.09 -2.74
CA LEU A 214 12.35 -2.64 -2.86
C LEU A 214 11.81 -2.06 -4.17
N LEU A 215 10.62 -1.45 -4.19
CA LEU A 215 10.08 -0.88 -5.43
C LEU A 215 10.88 0.37 -5.84
N PRO A 216 11.27 0.50 -7.13
CA PRO A 216 11.79 1.75 -7.65
C PRO A 216 10.62 2.72 -7.79
N HIS A 217 10.40 3.57 -6.80
CA HIS A 217 9.46 4.67 -6.95
C HIS A 217 10.15 5.78 -7.73
N ARG A 218 9.56 6.15 -8.88
CA ARG A 218 9.98 7.34 -9.61
C ARG A 218 9.39 8.57 -8.93
N ARG A 219 10.01 9.07 -7.85
CA ARG A 219 9.72 10.45 -7.45
C ARG A 219 10.20 11.37 -8.57
N ILE A 220 9.34 12.26 -9.06
CA ILE A 220 9.67 13.27 -10.08
C ILE A 220 10.94 14.06 -9.68
N ASN A 221 11.14 14.25 -8.38
CA ASN A 221 12.22 15.05 -7.82
C ASN A 221 13.45 14.22 -7.43
N ASN A 222 13.33 12.88 -7.37
CA ASN A 222 14.45 11.98 -7.08
C ASN A 222 14.13 10.53 -7.51
N PRO A 223 14.35 10.19 -8.80
CA PRO A 223 14.01 8.88 -9.35
C PRO A 223 14.89 7.72 -8.82
N ASP A 224 15.91 8.02 -8.01
CA ASP A 224 16.82 7.05 -7.42
C ASP A 224 16.44 6.65 -5.97
N VAL A 225 15.33 7.17 -5.43
CA VAL A 225 14.86 6.79 -4.09
C VAL A 225 14.16 5.44 -4.15
N LEU A 226 14.82 4.44 -3.58
CA LEU A 226 14.23 3.14 -3.29
C LEU A 226 13.57 3.20 -1.91
N HIS A 227 12.28 2.90 -1.84
CA HIS A 227 11.62 2.63 -0.56
C HIS A 227 11.29 1.13 -0.46
N ALA A 228 11.34 0.62 0.76
CA ALA A 228 10.92 -0.74 1.04
C ALA A 228 9.39 -0.77 1.07
N SER A 229 8.79 -0.99 -0.09
CA SER A 229 7.38 -1.33 -0.21
C SER A 229 7.28 -2.82 -0.06
N TRP A 230 7.18 -3.24 1.20
CA TRP A 230 6.92 -4.62 1.52
C TRP A 230 5.58 -5.00 0.90
N PRO A 231 5.51 -6.13 0.20
CA PRO A 231 4.24 -6.66 -0.24
C PRO A 231 3.37 -6.92 1.02
N PRO A 232 2.04 -6.82 0.89
CA PRO A 232 1.13 -6.89 2.04
C PRO A 232 1.36 -8.13 2.90
N VAL A 233 1.09 -8.04 4.21
CA VAL A 233 1.42 -9.08 5.20
C VAL A 233 0.89 -10.46 4.80
N ALA A 234 -0.31 -10.53 4.22
CA ALA A 234 -0.92 -11.78 3.78
C ALA A 234 -0.76 -12.06 2.28
N SER A 235 0.12 -11.33 1.59
CA SER A 235 0.49 -11.64 0.21
C SER A 235 1.32 -12.92 0.16
N ALA A 236 1.28 -13.60 -0.98
CA ALA A 236 2.10 -14.79 -1.19
C ALA A 236 3.61 -14.50 -1.27
N TRP A 237 4.02 -13.22 -1.31
CA TRP A 237 5.41 -12.82 -1.07
C TRP A 237 5.81 -12.99 0.41
N SER A 238 4.90 -12.73 1.35
CA SER A 238 5.13 -13.05 2.76
C SER A 238 5.19 -14.56 3.00
N GLU A 239 4.38 -15.35 2.29
CA GLU A 239 4.49 -16.82 2.33
C GLU A 239 5.88 -17.30 1.87
N LEU A 240 6.46 -16.66 0.85
CA LEU A 240 7.82 -16.93 0.42
C LEU A 240 8.85 -16.50 1.46
N ASP A 241 8.75 -15.29 2.00
CA ASP A 241 9.66 -14.82 3.04
C ASP A 241 9.67 -15.78 4.24
N GLU A 242 8.49 -16.19 4.71
CA GLU A 242 8.35 -17.21 5.75
C GLU A 242 8.99 -18.54 5.37
N ALA A 243 8.80 -19.02 4.13
CA ALA A 243 9.40 -20.25 3.65
C ALA A 243 10.93 -20.17 3.61
N LEU A 244 11.49 -19.03 3.15
CA LEU A 244 12.93 -18.79 3.12
C LEU A 244 13.51 -18.71 4.54
N ARG A 245 12.85 -18.01 5.46
CA ARG A 245 13.28 -17.96 6.88
C ARG A 245 13.25 -19.33 7.55
N LYS A 246 12.27 -20.18 7.23
CA LYS A 246 12.25 -21.58 7.72
C LYS A 246 13.47 -22.39 7.24
N LEU A 247 13.97 -22.10 6.05
CA LEU A 247 15.18 -22.74 5.50
C LEU A 247 16.48 -22.18 6.08
N GLU A 248 16.49 -20.94 6.53
CA GLU A 248 17.60 -20.34 7.28
C GLU A 248 17.77 -20.95 8.68
N TYR A 249 16.68 -21.45 9.27
CA TYR A 249 16.68 -22.14 10.57
C TYR A 249 16.25 -23.61 10.43
N PRO A 250 17.05 -24.43 9.71
CA PRO A 250 16.62 -25.75 9.25
C PRO A 250 16.49 -26.76 10.39
N ASP A 251 17.01 -26.49 11.59
CA ASP A 251 16.99 -27.43 12.73
C ASP A 251 15.57 -27.87 13.12
N ASN A 252 14.56 -27.07 12.77
CA ASN A 252 13.14 -27.36 12.99
C ASN A 252 12.41 -27.93 11.75
N LEU A 253 13.14 -28.21 10.65
CA LEU A 253 12.56 -28.84 9.47
C LEU A 253 12.23 -30.30 9.76
N ASN A 254 10.95 -30.60 9.55
CA ASN A 254 10.38 -31.93 9.56
C ASN A 254 9.60 -32.13 8.26
N LYS A 255 9.10 -33.34 8.05
CA LYS A 255 8.41 -33.72 6.81
C LYS A 255 7.26 -32.78 6.42
N ASP A 256 6.48 -32.31 7.39
CA ASP A 256 5.32 -31.45 7.13
C ASP A 256 5.74 -30.02 6.77
N ASN A 257 6.73 -29.47 7.50
CA ASN A 257 7.29 -28.15 7.22
C ASN A 257 8.02 -28.12 5.87
N THR A 258 8.76 -29.19 5.52
CA THR A 258 9.47 -29.31 4.24
C THR A 258 8.49 -29.42 3.06
N ALA A 259 7.38 -30.15 3.22
CA ALA A 259 6.33 -30.21 2.21
C ALA A 259 5.66 -28.83 1.98
N SER A 260 5.38 -28.08 3.05
CA SER A 260 4.82 -26.72 2.96
C SER A 260 5.78 -25.76 2.27
N VAL A 261 7.06 -25.74 2.67
CA VAL A 261 8.08 -24.91 2.03
C VAL A 261 8.22 -25.26 0.54
N ARG A 262 8.28 -26.55 0.21
CA ARG A 262 8.36 -27.01 -1.17
C ARG A 262 7.16 -26.58 -2.01
N ALA A 263 5.94 -26.66 -1.49
CA ALA A 263 4.75 -26.19 -2.20
C ALA A 263 4.83 -24.68 -2.54
N VAL A 264 5.46 -23.87 -1.68
CA VAL A 264 5.71 -22.44 -1.97
C VAL A 264 6.78 -22.28 -3.07
N LEU A 265 7.90 -23.00 -2.98
CA LEU A 265 9.00 -22.92 -3.97
C LEU A 265 8.59 -23.46 -5.35
N GLU A 266 7.78 -24.52 -5.39
CA GLU A 266 7.29 -25.16 -6.62
C GLU A 266 6.32 -24.24 -7.39
N ARG A 267 5.50 -23.43 -6.70
CA ARG A 267 4.60 -22.45 -7.35
C ARG A 267 5.35 -21.42 -8.20
N LEU A 268 6.59 -21.09 -7.84
CA LEU A 268 7.44 -20.16 -8.61
C LEU A 268 8.23 -20.82 -9.75
N THR A 269 8.36 -22.14 -9.72
CA THR A 269 9.24 -22.90 -10.63
C THR A 269 8.50 -23.85 -11.56
N SER A 270 7.21 -24.10 -11.31
CA SER A 270 6.32 -24.87 -12.19
C SER A 270 5.94 -24.06 -13.44
N VAL A 271 5.93 -24.74 -14.59
CA VAL A 271 5.65 -24.20 -15.94
C VAL A 271 4.16 -24.23 -16.22
#